data_AF-A0A7H9B5D3-F1
#
_entry.id   AF-A0A7H9B5D3-F1
#
_cell.length_a   1.000
_cell.length_b   1.000
_cell.length_c   1.000
_cell.angle_alpha   90.00
_cell.angle_beta   90.00
_cell.angle_gamma   90.00
#
_symmetry.space_group_name_H-M   'P 1'
#
loop_
_entity.id
_entity.type
_entity.pdbx_description
1 polymer ?
#
loop_
_entity_poly.entity_id
_entity_poly.type
_entity_poly.pdbx_seq_one_letter_code
_entity_poly.pdbx_strand_id
1 'polypeptide(L)'
;MLSEELKSVLEDPNIFHYQHLWLKEDNAEQRDVLELFAFGSFNDLNSHSQLASRLTELMLMKLRKQTIISLSESYREVSYDMIRKSCQMNDSHDIEVMLIQLRDILQIRLDSVKETVTFTQCHNCRDVYTHERDLRVVNEGNIVTKDKLLKNLNSWKRKLLDDILSV
;
A
#
# COMPACT_ATOMS: atom_id res chain seq x y z
N MET A 1 -1.98 -1.83 -23.78
CA MET A 1 -0.81 -2.69 -23.44
C MET A 1 0.22 -1.81 -22.74
N LEU A 2 0.82 -2.25 -21.63
CA LEU A 2 1.83 -1.47 -20.91
C LEU A 2 3.11 -1.33 -21.74
N SER A 3 3.72 -0.15 -21.75
CA SER A 3 5.03 0.07 -22.35
C SER A 3 6.11 -0.75 -21.62
N GLU A 4 7.16 -1.18 -22.32
CA GLU A 4 8.26 -1.95 -21.70
C GLU A 4 8.99 -1.14 -20.62
N GLU A 5 9.12 0.17 -20.82
CA GLU A 5 9.69 1.10 -19.84
C GLU A 5 8.88 1.11 -18.55
N LEU A 6 7.54 1.26 -18.66
CA LEU A 6 6.67 1.24 -17.49
C LEU A 6 6.68 -0.12 -16.80
N LYS A 7 6.72 -1.22 -17.56
CA LYS A 7 6.82 -2.57 -16.98
C LYS A 7 8.08 -2.71 -16.13
N SER A 8 9.23 -2.29 -16.65
CA SER A 8 10.50 -2.34 -15.92
C SER A 8 10.44 -1.56 -14.61
N VAL A 9 9.83 -0.37 -14.61
CA VAL A 9 9.68 0.47 -13.42
C VAL A 9 8.70 -0.11 -12.40
N LEU A 10 7.62 -0.73 -12.87
CA LEU A 10 6.65 -1.42 -12.01
C LEU A 10 7.23 -2.69 -11.40
N GLU A 11 8.13 -3.40 -12.09
CA GLU A 11 8.76 -4.63 -11.60
C GLU A 11 9.97 -4.41 -10.70
N ASP A 12 10.62 -3.23 -10.76
CA ASP A 12 11.81 -2.92 -9.95
C ASP A 12 11.51 -2.96 -8.45
N PRO A 13 12.08 -3.88 -7.64
CA PRO A 13 11.74 -4.04 -6.23
C PRO A 13 12.07 -2.84 -5.35
N ASN A 14 12.83 -1.85 -5.83
CA ASN A 14 13.26 -0.68 -5.04
C ASN A 14 12.36 0.55 -5.24
N ILE A 15 11.46 0.52 -6.22
CA ILE A 15 10.58 1.65 -6.53
C ILE A 15 9.20 1.41 -5.92
N PHE A 16 8.73 2.34 -5.07
CA PHE A 16 7.42 2.26 -4.41
C PHE A 16 6.55 3.51 -4.61
N HIS A 17 7.08 4.54 -5.27
CA HIS A 17 6.43 5.81 -5.50
C HIS A 17 6.15 6.00 -6.98
N TYR A 18 4.88 6.14 -7.33
CA TYR A 18 4.35 6.13 -8.69
C TYR A 18 3.53 7.36 -9.02
N GLN A 19 3.13 8.17 -8.03
CA GLN A 19 2.33 9.38 -8.21
C GLN A 19 2.91 10.31 -9.29
N HIS A 20 4.23 10.53 -9.29
CA HIS A 20 4.87 11.40 -10.26
C HIS A 20 4.76 10.89 -11.71
N LEU A 21 4.73 9.57 -11.92
CA LEU A 21 4.51 8.93 -13.22
C LEU A 21 3.02 9.00 -13.58
N TRP A 22 2.15 8.69 -12.63
CA TRP A 22 0.69 8.74 -12.79
C TRP A 22 0.22 10.12 -13.26
N LEU A 23 0.79 11.20 -12.72
CA LEU A 23 0.45 12.58 -13.12
C LEU A 23 0.87 12.92 -14.55
N LYS A 24 1.98 12.34 -15.02
CA LYS A 24 2.55 12.60 -16.35
C LYS A 24 2.02 11.66 -17.43
N GLU A 25 1.35 10.59 -17.04
CA GLU A 25 0.87 9.57 -17.98
C GLU A 25 -0.44 9.99 -18.67
N ASP A 26 -0.35 10.11 -20.00
CA ASP A 26 -1.46 10.48 -20.87
C ASP A 26 -2.30 9.26 -21.26
N ASN A 27 -1.65 8.11 -21.44
CA ASN A 27 -2.34 6.87 -21.78
C ASN A 27 -3.23 6.42 -20.63
N ALA A 28 -4.54 6.40 -20.87
CA ALA A 28 -5.54 6.08 -19.86
C ALA A 28 -5.32 4.71 -19.20
N GLU A 29 -4.86 3.71 -19.96
CA GLU A 29 -4.64 2.35 -19.46
C GLU A 29 -3.42 2.25 -18.54
N GLN A 30 -2.32 2.88 -18.94
CA GLN A 30 -1.09 2.92 -18.15
C GLN A 30 -1.30 3.74 -16.88
N ARG A 31 -2.05 4.84 -17.01
CA ARG A 31 -2.45 5.67 -15.88
C ARG A 31 -3.27 4.89 -14.85
N ASP A 32 -4.23 4.08 -15.29
CA ASP A 32 -5.04 3.28 -14.37
C ASP A 32 -4.18 2.27 -13.58
N VAL A 33 -3.16 1.68 -14.21
CA VAL A 33 -2.18 0.82 -13.51
C VAL A 33 -1.31 1.63 -12.56
N LEU A 34 -0.82 2.79 -12.96
CA LEU A 34 -0.02 3.67 -12.10
C LEU A 34 -0.83 4.19 -10.89
N GLU A 35 -2.13 4.46 -11.05
CA GLU A 35 -3.02 4.85 -9.96
C GLU A 35 -3.13 3.75 -8.91
N LEU A 36 -3.34 2.50 -9.37
CA LEU A 36 -3.38 1.32 -8.50
C LEU A 36 -2.07 1.15 -7.72
N PHE A 37 -0.92 1.33 -8.39
CA PHE A 37 0.40 1.21 -7.75
C PHE A 37 0.73 2.40 -6.84
N ALA A 38 0.27 3.62 -7.14
CA ALA A 38 0.49 4.77 -6.29
C ALA A 38 -0.33 4.68 -4.99
N PHE A 39 -1.63 4.37 -5.10
CA PHE A 39 -2.57 4.58 -4.01
C PHE A 39 -3.41 3.35 -3.64
N GLY A 40 -3.62 2.43 -4.58
CA GLY A 40 -4.56 1.31 -4.43
C GLY A 40 -3.96 0.08 -3.76
N SER A 41 -4.80 -0.91 -3.53
CA SER A 41 -4.46 -2.18 -2.90
C SER A 41 -4.73 -3.36 -3.84
N PHE A 42 -4.29 -4.55 -3.46
CA PHE A 42 -4.60 -5.76 -4.21
C PHE A 42 -6.12 -6.01 -4.34
N ASN A 43 -6.91 -5.60 -3.35
CA ASN A 43 -8.37 -5.74 -3.39
C ASN A 43 -9.04 -4.88 -4.47
N ASP A 44 -8.43 -3.76 -4.88
CA ASP A 44 -8.98 -2.88 -5.91
C ASP A 44 -8.96 -3.53 -7.31
N LEU A 45 -8.19 -4.62 -7.48
CA LEU A 45 -8.23 -5.45 -8.69
C LEU A 45 -9.56 -6.19 -8.86
N ASN A 46 -10.26 -6.52 -7.78
CA ASN A 46 -11.54 -7.25 -7.85
C ASN A 46 -12.61 -6.43 -8.56
N SER A 47 -12.58 -5.11 -8.38
CA SER A 47 -13.47 -4.17 -9.06
C SER A 47 -13.05 -3.88 -10.51
N HIS A 48 -11.83 -4.27 -10.89
CA HIS A 48 -11.20 -3.94 -12.17
C HIS A 48 -10.49 -5.15 -12.77
N SER A 49 -11.23 -6.21 -13.09
CA SER A 49 -10.67 -7.46 -13.63
C SER A 49 -9.82 -7.28 -14.89
N GLN A 50 -10.09 -6.25 -15.69
CA GLN A 50 -9.30 -5.89 -16.87
C GLN A 50 -7.90 -5.34 -16.53
N LEU A 51 -7.68 -4.82 -15.32
CA LEU A 51 -6.35 -4.41 -14.87
C LEU A 51 -5.51 -5.63 -14.50
N ALA A 52 -6.10 -6.64 -13.86
CA ALA A 52 -5.39 -7.85 -13.45
C ALA A 52 -4.73 -8.57 -14.65
N SER A 53 -5.42 -8.64 -15.80
CA SER A 53 -4.88 -9.26 -17.02
C SER A 53 -3.71 -8.50 -17.66
N ARG A 54 -3.41 -7.29 -17.19
CA ARG A 54 -2.30 -6.45 -17.69
C ARG A 54 -1.06 -6.53 -16.81
N LEU A 55 -1.19 -7.10 -15.61
CA LEU A 55 -0.10 -7.20 -14.65
C LEU A 55 0.63 -8.54 -14.83
N THR A 56 1.96 -8.49 -14.75
CA THR A 56 2.80 -9.69 -14.67
C THR A 56 2.77 -10.23 -13.24
N GLU A 57 3.26 -11.47 -13.05
CA GLU A 57 3.38 -12.06 -11.71
C GLU A 57 4.27 -11.23 -10.78
N LEU A 58 5.34 -10.63 -11.30
CA LEU A 58 6.23 -9.74 -10.53
C LEU A 58 5.49 -8.49 -10.06
N MET A 59 4.69 -7.88 -10.93
CA MET A 59 3.84 -6.74 -10.57
C MET A 59 2.78 -7.12 -9.52
N LEU A 60 2.13 -8.28 -9.67
CA LEU A 60 1.15 -8.77 -8.70
C LEU A 60 1.78 -9.02 -7.33
N MET A 61 2.96 -9.63 -7.28
CA MET A 61 3.74 -9.80 -6.05
C MET A 61 4.06 -8.47 -5.39
N LYS A 62 4.45 -7.48 -6.19
CA LYS A 62 4.75 -6.15 -5.69
C LYS A 62 3.51 -5.41 -5.17
N LEU A 63 2.37 -5.55 -5.83
CA LEU A 63 1.12 -4.95 -5.36
C LEU A 63 0.67 -5.57 -4.02
N ARG A 64 0.87 -6.87 -3.82
CA ARG A 64 0.66 -7.53 -2.51
C ARG A 64 1.56 -6.94 -1.43
N LYS A 65 2.86 -6.79 -1.71
CA LYS A 65 3.81 -6.11 -0.81
C LYS A 65 3.36 -4.69 -0.45
N GLN A 66 2.96 -3.92 -1.43
CA GLN A 66 2.44 -2.56 -1.22
C GLN A 66 1.14 -2.53 -0.42
N THR A 67 0.29 -3.54 -0.58
CA THR A 67 -0.92 -3.71 0.25
C THR A 67 -0.55 -3.95 1.72
N ILE A 68 0.49 -4.74 2.00
CA ILE A 68 1.01 -4.93 3.37
C ILE A 68 1.57 -3.62 3.94
N ILE A 69 2.28 -2.82 3.14
CA ILE A 69 2.75 -1.49 3.56
C ILE A 69 1.55 -0.62 3.96
N SER A 70 0.49 -0.56 3.15
CA SER A 70 -0.74 0.18 3.50
C SER A 70 -1.42 -0.35 4.78
N LEU A 71 -1.38 -1.66 5.04
CA LEU A 71 -1.87 -2.21 6.31
C LEU A 71 -1.06 -1.69 7.50
N SER A 72 0.27 -1.58 7.38
CA SER A 72 1.14 -1.06 8.44
C SER A 72 0.88 0.41 8.79
N GLU A 73 0.38 1.20 7.83
CA GLU A 73 0.00 2.60 8.03
C GLU A 73 -1.29 2.74 8.85
N SER A 74 -2.15 1.71 8.81
CA SER A 74 -3.45 1.71 9.49
C SER A 74 -3.44 0.95 10.81
N TYR A 75 -2.60 -0.09 10.93
CA TYR A 75 -2.60 -1.02 12.05
C TYR A 75 -1.18 -1.24 12.56
N ARG A 76 -1.03 -1.20 13.88
CA ARG A 76 0.24 -1.55 14.53
C ARG A 76 0.49 -3.07 14.55
N GLU A 77 -0.57 -3.86 14.59
CA GLU A 77 -0.51 -5.31 14.57
C GLU A 77 -1.60 -5.84 13.64
N VAL A 78 -1.25 -6.84 12.82
CA VAL A 78 -2.18 -7.52 11.92
C VAL A 78 -1.98 -9.03 12.00
N SER A 79 -3.07 -9.78 11.85
CA SER A 79 -3.02 -11.24 11.75
C SER A 79 -2.68 -11.70 10.34
N TYR A 80 -2.15 -12.92 10.22
CA TYR A 80 -1.92 -13.53 8.91
C TYR A 80 -3.23 -13.74 8.15
N ASP A 81 -4.34 -14.01 8.84
CA ASP A 81 -5.68 -14.06 8.22
C ASP A 81 -6.08 -12.74 7.55
N MET A 82 -5.79 -11.60 8.18
CA MET A 82 -6.05 -10.28 7.58
C MET A 82 -5.17 -10.05 6.35
N ILE A 83 -3.90 -10.45 6.40
CA ILE A 83 -2.99 -10.37 5.25
C ILE A 83 -3.46 -11.30 4.12
N ARG A 84 -3.83 -12.56 4.44
CA ARG A 84 -4.38 -13.54 3.49
C ARG A 84 -5.55 -12.95 2.72
N LYS A 85 -6.52 -12.39 3.44
CA LYS A 85 -7.72 -11.77 2.84
C LYS A 85 -7.38 -10.54 2.00
N SER A 86 -6.48 -9.68 2.48
CA SER A 86 -6.15 -8.42 1.79
C SER A 86 -5.27 -8.61 0.56
N CYS A 87 -4.39 -9.63 0.57
CA CYS A 87 -3.44 -9.91 -0.51
C CYS A 87 -3.85 -11.11 -1.38
N GLN A 88 -4.98 -11.75 -1.08
CA GLN A 88 -5.43 -13.01 -1.70
C GLN A 88 -4.31 -14.05 -1.75
N MET A 89 -3.78 -14.36 -0.58
CA MET A 89 -2.74 -15.35 -0.36
C MET A 89 -3.30 -16.53 0.43
N ASN A 90 -2.80 -17.73 0.14
CA ASN A 90 -3.31 -18.96 0.74
C ASN A 90 -2.38 -19.53 1.82
N ASP A 91 -1.07 -19.30 1.71
CA ASP A 91 -0.05 -19.91 2.57
C ASP A 91 0.54 -18.90 3.58
N SER A 92 0.61 -19.30 4.86
CA SER A 92 1.28 -18.53 5.92
C SER A 92 2.79 -18.39 5.65
N HIS A 93 3.43 -19.39 5.04
CA HIS A 93 4.86 -19.34 4.71
C HIS A 93 5.17 -18.22 3.70
N ASP A 94 4.36 -18.10 2.65
CA ASP A 94 4.52 -17.05 1.64
C ASP A 94 4.36 -15.65 2.24
N ILE A 95 3.46 -15.52 3.23
CA ILE A 95 3.27 -14.26 3.97
C ILE A 95 4.55 -13.91 4.75
N GLU A 96 5.13 -14.87 5.47
CA GLU A 96 6.37 -14.64 6.21
C GLU A 96 7.53 -14.27 5.29
N VAL A 97 7.68 -14.97 4.16
CA VAL A 97 8.70 -14.65 3.14
C VAL A 97 8.50 -13.22 2.63
N MET A 98 7.25 -12.83 2.33
CA MET A 98 6.93 -11.48 1.87
C MET A 98 7.23 -10.41 2.93
N LEU A 99 6.90 -10.68 4.20
CA LEU A 99 7.19 -9.81 5.33
C LEU A 99 8.71 -9.67 5.55
N ILE A 100 9.48 -10.74 5.39
CA ILE A 100 10.95 -10.69 5.47
C ILE A 100 11.53 -9.82 4.36
N GLN A 101 11.01 -9.93 3.13
CA GLN A 101 11.45 -9.09 2.00
C GLN A 101 11.10 -7.61 2.18
N LEU A 102 10.17 -7.27 3.06
CA LEU A 102 9.77 -5.89 3.36
C LEU A 102 10.60 -5.25 4.48
N ARG A 103 11.59 -5.93 5.06
CA ARG A 103 12.36 -5.43 6.21
C ARG A 103 13.15 -4.15 5.95
N ASP A 104 13.50 -3.88 4.69
CA ASP A 104 14.17 -2.63 4.31
C ASP A 104 13.23 -1.42 4.37
N ILE A 105 11.92 -1.66 4.37
CA ILE A 105 10.87 -0.65 4.39
C ILE A 105 10.17 -0.61 5.75
N LEU A 106 9.97 -1.77 6.37
CA LEU A 106 9.21 -1.96 7.61
C LEU A 106 10.04 -2.70 8.63
N GLN A 107 10.19 -2.12 9.82
CA GLN A 107 10.66 -2.86 10.97
C GLN A 107 9.50 -3.65 11.58
N ILE A 108 9.66 -4.98 11.64
CA ILE A 108 8.60 -5.90 12.02
C ILE A 108 9.05 -6.90 13.09
N ARG A 109 8.07 -7.42 13.85
CA ARG A 109 8.20 -8.59 14.71
C ARG A 109 7.15 -9.62 14.32
N LEU A 110 7.58 -10.84 14.02
CA LEU A 110 6.70 -11.97 13.70
C LEU A 110 6.46 -12.80 14.96
N ASP A 111 5.20 -13.20 15.18
CA ASP A 111 4.81 -14.24 16.13
C ASP A 111 4.13 -15.37 15.33
N SER A 112 4.94 -16.32 14.87
CA SER A 112 4.46 -17.45 14.05
C SER A 112 3.53 -18.40 14.81
N VAL A 113 3.52 -18.38 16.15
CA VAL A 113 2.60 -19.22 16.95
C VAL A 113 1.21 -18.59 16.99
N LYS A 114 1.14 -17.26 17.13
CA LYS A 114 -0.14 -16.53 17.08
C LYS A 114 -0.58 -16.16 15.67
N GLU A 115 0.27 -16.38 14.67
CA GLU A 115 0.08 -15.92 13.30
C GLU A 115 -0.18 -14.41 13.23
N THR A 116 0.66 -13.61 13.90
CA THR A 116 0.58 -12.15 13.87
C THR A 116 1.90 -11.50 13.52
N VAL A 117 1.82 -10.29 12.97
CA VAL A 117 2.97 -9.40 12.78
C VAL A 117 2.69 -8.06 13.44
N THR A 118 3.64 -7.58 14.22
CA THR A 118 3.65 -6.23 14.78
C THR A 118 4.60 -5.36 13.97
N PHE A 119 4.09 -4.24 13.46
CA PHE A 119 4.87 -3.18 12.82
C PHE A 119 5.38 -2.22 13.90
N THR A 120 6.69 -2.08 14.04
CA THR A 120 7.31 -1.21 15.05
C THR A 120 7.74 0.13 14.47
N GLN A 121 8.22 0.12 13.23
CA GLN A 121 8.66 1.32 12.53
C GLN A 121 8.43 1.16 11.03
N CYS A 122 8.10 2.26 10.37
CA CYS A 122 7.97 2.37 8.93
C CYS A 122 9.05 3.36 8.43
N HIS A 123 9.97 2.89 7.60
CA HIS A 123 11.09 3.68 7.05
C HIS A 123 10.74 4.32 5.71
N ASN A 124 9.81 3.72 4.97
CA ASN A 124 9.26 4.29 3.76
C ASN A 124 7.78 3.94 3.63
N CYS A 125 6.97 4.85 3.08
CA CYS A 125 5.53 4.69 2.94
C CYS A 125 5.10 4.75 1.48
N ARG A 126 3.80 4.63 1.22
CA ARG A 126 3.27 4.83 -0.14
C ARG A 126 2.99 6.29 -0.43
N ASP A 127 2.60 6.57 -1.68
CA ASP A 127 2.22 7.91 -2.09
C ASP A 127 0.94 8.37 -1.37
N VAL A 128 0.90 9.66 -1.06
CA VAL A 128 -0.25 10.31 -0.42
C VAL A 128 -1.02 11.06 -1.50
N TYR A 129 -2.30 10.75 -1.64
CA TYR A 129 -3.15 11.45 -2.60
C TYR A 129 -3.46 12.88 -2.12
N THR A 130 -3.27 13.88 -2.99
CA THR A 130 -3.50 15.29 -2.66
C THR A 130 -4.45 16.02 -3.61
N HIS A 131 -5.33 15.27 -4.28
CA HIS A 131 -6.34 15.80 -5.22
C HIS A 131 -5.74 16.42 -6.48
N GLU A 132 -4.58 15.95 -6.91
CA GLU A 132 -3.90 16.48 -8.09
C GLU A 132 -4.61 16.12 -9.40
N ARG A 133 -5.38 15.03 -9.40
CA ARG A 133 -6.11 14.49 -10.56
C ARG A 133 -7.20 13.52 -10.10
N ASP A 134 -8.31 13.46 -10.83
CA ASP A 134 -9.40 12.53 -10.52
C ASP A 134 -8.95 11.06 -10.54
N LEU A 135 -9.39 10.32 -9.52
CA LEU A 135 -9.19 8.88 -9.38
C LEU A 135 -10.20 8.11 -10.25
N ARG A 136 -9.74 7.07 -10.93
CA ARG A 136 -10.55 6.23 -11.83
C ARG A 136 -10.65 4.77 -11.40
N VAL A 137 -9.69 4.30 -10.61
CA VAL A 137 -9.52 2.91 -10.20
C VAL A 137 -9.74 2.75 -8.71
N VAL A 138 -9.19 3.66 -7.91
CA VAL A 138 -9.20 3.52 -6.45
C VAL A 138 -10.27 4.41 -5.82
N ASN A 139 -10.86 3.95 -4.72
CA ASN A 139 -11.81 4.76 -3.97
C ASN A 139 -11.07 5.62 -2.95
N GLU A 140 -11.27 6.93 -2.98
CA GLU A 140 -10.65 7.88 -2.06
C GLU A 140 -10.90 7.53 -0.57
N GLY A 141 -12.04 6.93 -0.27
CA GLY A 141 -12.39 6.43 1.07
C GLY A 141 -11.40 5.40 1.62
N ASN A 142 -10.73 4.64 0.75
CA ASN A 142 -9.85 3.53 1.10
C ASN A 142 -8.36 3.86 1.07
N ILE A 143 -7.97 5.02 0.54
CA ILE A 143 -6.57 5.42 0.39
C ILE A 143 -6.14 6.45 1.44
N VAL A 144 -4.83 6.67 1.58
CA VAL A 144 -4.30 7.75 2.41
C VAL A 144 -4.35 9.06 1.62
N THR A 145 -4.99 10.07 2.21
CA THR A 145 -5.05 11.41 1.64
C THR A 145 -4.40 12.43 2.56
N LYS A 146 -3.96 13.55 2.00
CA LYS A 146 -3.45 14.70 2.76
C LYS A 146 -4.42 15.12 3.87
N ASP A 147 -5.72 15.16 3.56
CA ASP A 147 -6.75 15.58 4.52
C ASP A 147 -6.89 14.59 5.68
N LYS A 148 -6.85 13.28 5.40
CA LYS A 148 -6.85 12.24 6.45
C LYS A 148 -5.63 12.38 7.36
N LEU A 149 -4.45 12.61 6.80
CA LEU A 149 -3.22 12.80 7.58
C LEU A 149 -3.29 14.05 8.46
N LEU A 150 -3.71 15.19 7.92
CA LEU A 150 -3.87 16.43 8.68
C LEU A 150 -4.88 16.27 9.81
N LYS A 151 -6.01 15.60 9.56
CA LYS A 151 -7.02 15.29 10.57
C LYS A 151 -6.43 14.41 11.68
N ASN A 152 -5.68 13.37 11.34
CA ASN A 152 -5.04 12.47 12.30
C ASN A 152 -3.99 13.20 13.16
N LEU A 153 -3.13 14.02 12.55
CA LEU A 153 -2.14 14.83 13.26
C LEU A 153 -2.80 15.81 14.24
N ASN A 154 -3.86 16.50 13.81
CA ASN A 154 -4.61 17.41 14.68
C ASN A 154 -5.33 16.66 15.82
N SER A 155 -5.80 15.44 15.59
CA SER A 155 -6.35 14.59 16.64
C SER A 155 -5.29 14.23 17.69
N TRP A 156 -4.11 13.81 17.24
CA TRP A 156 -2.98 13.52 18.11
C TRP A 156 -2.49 14.73 18.90
N LYS A 157 -2.40 15.91 18.26
CA LYS A 157 -2.05 17.16 18.92
C LYS A 157 -3.02 17.48 20.06
N ARG A 158 -4.34 17.37 19.82
CA ARG A 158 -5.36 17.60 20.85
C ARG A 158 -5.24 16.60 21.98
N LYS A 159 -5.16 15.30 21.67
CA LYS A 159 -4.95 14.26 22.69
C LYS A 159 -3.73 14.53 23.56
N LEU A 160 -2.61 14.96 22.96
CA LEU A 160 -1.40 15.28 23.70
C LEU A 160 -1.61 16.46 24.66
N LEU A 161 -2.27 17.53 24.20
CA LEU A 161 -2.51 18.73 25.00
C LEU A 161 -3.56 18.51 26.09
N ASP A 162 -4.65 17.83 25.75
CA ASP A 162 -5.86 17.75 26.57
C ASP A 162 -5.85 16.57 27.55
N ASP A 163 -5.17 15.46 27.21
CA ASP A 163 -5.21 14.22 28.02
C ASP A 163 -3.87 13.87 28.68
N ILE A 164 -2.74 14.28 28.08
CA ILE A 164 -1.40 13.84 28.50
C ILE A 164 -0.63 14.95 29.20
N LEU A 165 -0.64 16.16 28.64
CA LEU A 165 0.14 17.29 29.14
C LEU A 165 -0.67 18.27 30.00
N SER A 166 -1.99 18.10 30.09
CA SER A 166 -2.85 18.85 30.98
C SER A 166 -2.54 18.48 32.44
N VAL A 167 -1.62 19.22 33.06
CA VAL A 167 -1.36 19.24 34.51
C VAL A 167 -2.03 20.46 35.10
#